data_AF-A0A0C1DE99-F1
#
_entry.id   AF-A0A0C1DE99-F1
#
_cell.length_a   1.000
_cell.length_b   1.000
_cell.length_c   1.000
_cell.angle_alpha   90.00
_cell.angle_beta   90.00
_cell.angle_gamma   90.00
#
_symmetry.space_group_name_H-M   'P 1'
#
loop_
_entity.id
_entity.type
_entity.pdbx_description
1 polymer ?
#
loop_
_entity_poly.entity_id
_entity_poly.type
_entity_poly.pdbx_seq_one_letter_code
_entity_poly.pdbx_strand_id
1 'polypeptide(L)'
;MLDKKTIINLMYRPGWNSDQEDCRDLEKILVQTLRISDDTTEILEICEALGMKGSLFVTPVLMAKMAVTVDKTRHSYFMATLAMIMSRMQGWQPGPDKDFFNPEWWQIKWKGGNQRFISFIALLAGAGADSAFDEGKMEELAELFIPEMNVDLDPYLTFKELRLLSPDWDPSEDLKLIRDAVEEDQLMAQVHDESLISKNEDTQVSDNIMDMHVDYLVTKLGLHHDFDHYHYLLRIALILNQPKANH
;
A
#
# COMPACT_ATOMS: atom_id res chain seq x y z
N MET A 1 6.04 16.46 17.44
CA MET A 1 5.46 16.26 16.10
C MET A 1 5.00 17.61 15.59
N LEU A 2 5.43 18.03 14.38
CA LEU A 2 4.95 19.28 13.78
C LEU A 2 3.47 19.13 13.43
N ASP A 3 2.67 20.18 13.63
CA ASP A 3 1.27 20.15 13.19
C ASP A 3 1.15 20.27 11.66
N LYS A 4 0.05 19.75 11.10
CA LYS A 4 -0.24 19.76 9.65
C LYS A 4 -0.06 21.15 9.02
N LYS A 5 -0.58 22.19 9.66
CA LYS A 5 -0.54 23.56 9.12
C LYS A 5 0.91 24.06 9.02
N THR A 6 1.74 23.72 9.99
CA THR A 6 3.17 24.00 9.97
C THR A 6 3.85 23.27 8.82
N ILE A 7 3.53 21.99 8.59
CA ILE A 7 4.07 21.21 7.48
C ILE A 7 3.69 21.82 6.13
N ILE A 8 2.39 22.11 5.92
CA ILE A 8 1.90 22.76 4.70
C ILE A 8 2.60 24.09 4.46
N ASN A 9 2.75 24.92 5.51
CA ASN A 9 3.46 26.19 5.42
C ASN A 9 4.95 26.01 5.08
N LEU A 10 5.60 24.94 5.56
CA LEU A 10 6.98 24.61 5.19
C LEU A 10 7.08 24.19 3.74
N MET A 11 6.12 23.41 3.22
CA MET A 11 6.07 23.05 1.80
C MET A 11 5.98 24.32 0.94
N TYR A 12 5.17 25.32 1.31
CA TYR A 12 5.09 26.56 0.52
C TYR A 12 6.39 27.39 0.49
N ARG A 13 7.38 27.13 1.35
CA ARG A 13 8.62 27.91 1.37
C ARG A 13 9.55 27.57 0.21
N PRO A 14 10.31 28.56 -0.31
CA PRO A 14 11.46 28.31 -1.16
C PRO A 14 12.48 27.43 -0.42
N GLY A 15 12.99 26.38 -1.07
CA GLY A 15 13.97 25.46 -0.49
C GLY A 15 13.41 24.10 -0.04
N TRP A 16 12.10 23.87 -0.12
CA TRP A 16 11.55 22.52 0.03
C TRP A 16 12.10 21.58 -1.05
N ASN A 17 12.73 20.49 -0.64
CA ASN A 17 13.23 19.44 -1.52
C ASN A 17 12.77 18.08 -1.01
N SER A 18 11.88 17.42 -1.75
CA SER A 18 11.37 16.08 -1.42
C SER A 18 12.44 14.98 -1.47
N ASP A 19 13.67 15.27 -1.89
CA ASP A 19 14.80 14.32 -1.79
C ASP A 19 15.50 14.36 -0.42
N GLN A 20 15.26 15.41 0.38
CA GLN A 20 15.78 15.50 1.75
C GLN A 20 14.95 14.66 2.71
N GLU A 21 15.60 13.88 3.56
CA GLU A 21 14.97 12.97 4.55
C GLU A 21 13.91 13.68 5.40
N ASP A 22 14.24 14.82 5.99
CA ASP A 22 13.30 15.64 6.76
C ASP A 22 12.06 16.03 5.95
N CYS A 23 12.21 16.39 4.67
CA CYS A 23 11.07 16.75 3.82
C CYS A 23 10.21 15.54 3.47
N ARG A 24 10.82 14.37 3.25
CA ARG A 24 10.12 13.10 2.96
C ARG A 24 9.24 12.67 4.12
N ASP A 25 9.75 12.74 5.35
CA ASP A 25 8.98 12.33 6.52
C ASP A 25 7.81 13.27 6.80
N LEU A 26 7.99 14.58 6.56
CA LEU A 26 6.90 15.54 6.63
C LEU A 26 5.86 15.33 5.52
N GLU A 27 6.27 14.96 4.31
CA GLU A 27 5.37 14.59 3.21
C GLU A 27 4.54 13.34 3.57
N LYS A 28 5.17 12.31 4.14
CA LYS A 28 4.49 11.10 4.64
C LYS A 28 3.39 11.45 5.63
N ILE A 29 3.63 12.38 6.56
CA ILE A 29 2.61 12.82 7.54
C ILE A 29 1.37 13.38 6.83
N LEU A 30 1.55 14.19 5.78
CA LEU A 30 0.43 14.72 5.00
C LEU A 30 -0.31 13.63 4.22
N VAL A 31 0.42 12.69 3.62
CA VAL A 31 -0.17 11.55 2.92
C VAL A 31 -0.99 10.68 3.90
N GLN A 32 -0.47 10.42 5.10
CA GLN A 32 -1.21 9.70 6.14
C GLN A 32 -2.46 10.47 6.60
N THR A 33 -2.33 11.77 6.80
CA THR A 33 -3.48 12.62 7.15
C THR A 33 -4.55 12.57 6.06
N LEU A 34 -4.15 12.61 4.78
CA LEU A 34 -5.06 12.52 3.64
C LEU A 34 -5.83 11.19 3.60
N ARG A 35 -5.18 10.07 3.95
CA ARG A 35 -5.80 8.73 3.99
C ARG A 35 -6.99 8.70 4.94
N ILE A 36 -6.83 9.22 6.15
CA ILE A 36 -7.86 9.16 7.20
C ILE A 36 -8.84 10.32 7.19
N SER A 37 -8.50 11.44 6.54
CA SER A 37 -9.35 12.63 6.61
C SER A 37 -10.64 12.47 5.80
N ASP A 38 -11.73 12.90 6.43
CA ASP A 38 -13.03 13.14 5.82
C ASP A 38 -13.38 14.63 5.79
N ASP A 39 -12.53 15.51 6.33
CA ASP A 39 -12.79 16.95 6.31
C ASP A 39 -12.45 17.53 4.94
N THR A 40 -13.46 18.08 4.26
CA THR A 40 -13.32 18.58 2.89
C THR A 40 -12.31 19.73 2.79
N THR A 41 -12.19 20.58 3.82
CA THR A 41 -11.24 21.70 3.83
C THR A 41 -9.82 21.18 4.01
N GLU A 42 -9.64 20.23 4.92
CA GLU A 42 -8.36 19.57 5.15
C GLU A 42 -7.85 18.82 3.92
N ILE A 43 -8.75 18.06 3.27
CA ILE A 43 -8.43 17.36 2.03
C ILE A 43 -7.95 18.36 0.98
N LEU A 44 -8.66 19.49 0.80
CA LEU A 44 -8.26 20.53 -0.14
C LEU A 44 -6.86 21.09 0.17
N GLU A 45 -6.62 21.51 1.42
CA GLU A 45 -5.34 22.09 1.84
C GLU A 45 -4.17 21.13 1.60
N ILE A 46 -4.35 19.83 1.89
CA ILE A 46 -3.32 18.81 1.68
C ILE A 46 -3.11 18.55 0.19
N CYS A 47 -4.20 18.42 -0.58
CA CYS A 47 -4.19 18.22 -2.02
C CYS A 47 -3.45 19.35 -2.75
N GLU A 48 -3.73 20.61 -2.40
CA GLU A 48 -3.02 21.76 -2.96
C GLU A 48 -1.53 21.74 -2.64
N ALA A 49 -1.15 21.45 -1.39
CA ALA A 49 0.26 21.42 -0.98
C ALA A 49 1.06 20.32 -1.71
N LEU A 50 0.53 19.09 -1.72
CA LEU A 50 1.17 17.94 -2.37
C LEU A 50 1.17 18.08 -3.90
N GLY A 51 0.06 18.53 -4.47
CA GLY A 51 -0.07 18.83 -5.90
C GLY A 51 0.88 19.93 -6.35
N MET A 52 1.06 20.98 -5.54
CA MET A 52 2.02 22.05 -5.82
C MET A 52 3.48 21.63 -5.60
N LYS A 53 3.77 20.50 -4.95
CA LYS A 53 5.13 19.91 -4.94
C LYS A 53 5.36 18.83 -5.97
N GLY A 54 4.29 18.28 -6.55
CA GLY A 54 4.42 17.17 -7.49
C GLY A 54 4.82 15.87 -6.80
N SER A 55 4.34 15.67 -5.57
CA SER A 55 4.55 14.41 -4.83
C SER A 55 4.07 13.23 -5.67
N LEU A 56 4.96 12.31 -6.01
CA LEU A 56 4.57 11.06 -6.68
C LEU A 56 3.95 10.07 -5.68
N PHE A 57 4.44 10.08 -4.44
CA PHE A 57 4.03 9.18 -3.37
C PHE A 57 2.55 9.31 -2.98
N VAL A 58 1.93 10.48 -3.19
CA VAL A 58 0.48 10.66 -2.95
C VAL A 58 -0.40 10.03 -4.03
N THR A 59 0.13 9.76 -5.23
CA THR A 59 -0.64 9.24 -6.38
C THR A 59 -1.50 8.01 -6.08
N PRO A 60 -0.95 6.90 -5.53
CA PRO A 60 -1.75 5.72 -5.19
C PRO A 60 -2.86 6.03 -4.19
N VAL A 61 -2.60 6.89 -3.21
CA VAL A 61 -3.59 7.31 -2.20
C VAL A 61 -4.73 8.09 -2.84
N LEU A 62 -4.42 9.02 -3.76
CA LEU A 62 -5.45 9.79 -4.48
C LEU A 62 -6.35 8.88 -5.31
N MET A 63 -5.79 7.90 -6.03
CA MET A 63 -6.56 6.96 -6.84
C MET A 63 -7.43 6.05 -5.99
N ALA A 64 -6.87 5.51 -4.90
CA ALA A 64 -7.62 4.69 -3.95
C ALA A 64 -8.79 5.48 -3.34
N LYS A 65 -8.54 6.72 -2.86
CA LYS A 65 -9.60 7.59 -2.31
C LYS A 65 -10.64 7.96 -3.35
N MET A 66 -10.26 8.29 -4.58
CA MET A 66 -11.20 8.56 -5.67
C MET A 66 -12.13 7.37 -5.93
N ALA A 67 -11.60 6.14 -5.86
CA ALA A 67 -12.36 4.93 -6.12
C ALA A 67 -13.36 4.57 -5.01
N VAL A 68 -13.26 5.17 -3.82
CA VAL A 68 -14.20 4.96 -2.70
C VAL A 68 -15.02 6.19 -2.35
N THR A 69 -14.63 7.37 -2.83
CA THR A 69 -15.29 8.64 -2.49
C THR A 69 -16.46 8.93 -3.44
N VAL A 70 -17.66 9.02 -2.87
CA VAL A 70 -18.89 9.40 -3.61
C VAL A 70 -19.04 10.92 -3.73
N ASP A 71 -18.43 11.69 -2.82
CA ASP A 71 -18.50 13.16 -2.82
C ASP A 71 -17.75 13.77 -4.03
N LYS A 72 -18.50 14.44 -4.92
CA LYS A 72 -17.96 15.04 -6.15
C LYS A 72 -16.97 16.17 -5.90
N THR A 73 -17.09 16.88 -4.78
CA THR A 73 -16.20 17.99 -4.42
C THR A 73 -14.83 17.45 -4.01
N ARG A 74 -14.79 16.46 -3.14
CA ARG A 74 -13.53 15.80 -2.76
C ARG A 74 -12.90 15.12 -3.98
N HIS A 75 -13.71 14.49 -4.82
CA HIS A 75 -13.25 13.88 -6.07
C HIS A 75 -12.58 14.91 -7.01
N SER A 76 -13.12 16.13 -7.12
CA SER A 76 -12.52 17.16 -7.97
C SER A 76 -11.17 17.65 -7.43
N TYR A 77 -10.98 17.69 -6.11
CA TYR A 77 -9.68 18.01 -5.50
C TYR A 77 -8.64 16.94 -5.80
N PHE A 78 -9.00 15.66 -5.70
CA PHE A 78 -8.10 14.56 -6.05
C PHE A 78 -7.68 14.62 -7.53
N MET A 79 -8.64 14.81 -8.43
CA MET A 79 -8.39 14.95 -9.87
C MET A 79 -7.51 16.17 -10.20
N ALA A 80 -7.78 17.32 -9.59
CA ALA A 80 -6.96 18.52 -9.79
C ALA A 80 -5.52 18.30 -9.32
N THR A 81 -5.35 17.61 -8.19
CA THR A 81 -4.02 17.27 -7.63
C THR A 81 -3.25 16.33 -8.56
N LEU A 82 -3.88 15.27 -9.05
CA LEU A 82 -3.27 14.36 -10.03
C LEU A 82 -2.87 15.12 -11.30
N ALA A 83 -3.73 16.00 -11.82
CA ALA A 83 -3.41 16.81 -12.99
C ALA A 83 -2.20 17.73 -12.76
N MET A 84 -2.08 18.33 -11.56
CA MET A 84 -0.91 19.13 -11.19
C MET A 84 0.38 18.29 -11.16
N ILE A 85 0.33 17.09 -10.56
CA ILE A 85 1.46 16.15 -10.52
C ILE A 85 1.86 15.75 -11.95
N MET A 86 0.90 15.30 -12.76
CA MET A 86 1.11 14.92 -14.16
C MET A 86 1.72 16.05 -14.98
N SER A 87 1.28 17.30 -14.77
CA SER A 87 1.80 18.46 -15.50
C SER A 87 3.29 18.73 -15.27
N ARG A 88 3.82 18.31 -14.11
CA ARG A 88 5.26 18.40 -13.80
C ARG A 88 6.09 17.30 -14.43
N MET A 89 5.46 16.20 -14.80
CA MET A 89 6.09 15.06 -15.45
C MET A 89 6.10 15.17 -16.97
N GLN A 90 5.80 16.36 -17.53
CA GLN A 90 5.83 16.60 -18.97
C GLN A 90 7.21 16.24 -19.55
N GLY A 91 7.24 15.19 -20.38
CA GLY A 91 8.48 14.62 -20.95
C GLY A 91 8.80 13.20 -20.46
N TRP A 92 8.17 12.76 -19.37
CA TRP A 92 8.20 11.36 -18.96
C TRP A 92 7.31 10.54 -19.91
N GLN A 93 7.94 9.65 -20.69
CA GLN A 93 7.23 8.67 -21.50
C GLN A 93 7.22 7.34 -20.72
N PRO A 94 6.14 7.01 -20.02
CA PRO A 94 6.01 5.67 -19.48
C PRO A 94 6.12 4.65 -20.62
N GLY A 95 6.86 3.56 -20.38
CA GLY A 95 6.82 2.42 -21.28
C GLY A 95 5.38 1.86 -21.40
N PRO A 96 5.09 1.07 -22.45
CA PRO A 96 3.74 0.57 -22.74
C PRO A 96 3.07 -0.21 -21.59
N ASP A 97 3.85 -0.72 -20.63
CA ASP A 97 3.36 -1.46 -19.45
C ASP A 97 3.29 -0.62 -18.16
N LYS A 98 3.54 0.69 -18.23
CA LYS A 98 3.76 1.56 -17.06
C LYS A 98 2.82 2.77 -17.01
N ASP A 99 1.52 2.56 -17.07
CA ASP A 99 0.59 3.68 -16.86
C ASP A 99 0.41 3.99 -15.36
N PHE A 100 1.40 4.68 -14.79
CA PHE A 100 1.42 5.10 -13.37
C PHE A 100 0.19 5.93 -12.98
N PHE A 101 -0.49 6.55 -13.95
CA PHE A 101 -1.71 7.32 -13.74
C PHE A 101 -3.01 6.53 -14.00
N ASN A 102 -2.90 5.22 -14.27
CA ASN A 102 -4.03 4.31 -14.39
C ASN A 102 -4.33 3.63 -13.04
N PRO A 103 -5.55 3.75 -12.49
CA PRO A 103 -5.95 3.06 -11.27
C PRO A 103 -5.76 1.54 -11.31
N GLU A 104 -6.00 0.89 -12.47
CA GLU A 104 -5.82 -0.55 -12.62
C GLU A 104 -4.36 -1.00 -12.49
N TRP A 105 -3.42 -0.10 -12.78
CA TRP A 105 -2.00 -0.41 -12.63
C TRP A 105 -1.64 -0.65 -11.16
N TRP A 106 -2.25 0.13 -10.25
CA TRP A 106 -1.98 0.02 -8.81
C TRP A 106 -2.60 -1.22 -8.15
N GLN A 107 -3.59 -1.85 -8.79
CA GLN A 107 -4.28 -3.00 -8.26
C GLN A 107 -3.38 -4.25 -8.25
N ILE A 108 -3.08 -4.76 -7.06
CA ILE A 108 -2.33 -6.02 -6.91
C ILE A 108 -3.28 -7.18 -7.20
N LYS A 109 -3.04 -7.89 -8.32
CA LYS A 109 -3.79 -9.10 -8.66
C LYS A 109 -3.23 -10.33 -7.96
N TRP A 110 -4.09 -11.14 -7.39
CA TRP A 110 -3.71 -12.41 -6.76
C TRP A 110 -3.34 -13.46 -7.82
N LYS A 111 -2.23 -14.14 -7.59
CA LYS A 111 -1.59 -15.15 -8.46
C LYS A 111 -1.21 -16.41 -7.67
N GLY A 112 -1.24 -16.34 -6.34
CA GLY A 112 -1.02 -17.50 -5.47
C GLY A 112 -2.17 -18.50 -5.57
N GLY A 113 -1.96 -19.73 -5.11
CA GLY A 113 -3.05 -20.70 -4.99
C GLY A 113 -3.97 -20.39 -3.81
N ASN A 114 -5.16 -20.99 -3.78
CA ASN A 114 -6.18 -20.70 -2.76
C ASN A 114 -5.69 -20.97 -1.33
N GLN A 115 -4.88 -22.02 -1.11
CA GLN A 115 -4.26 -22.29 0.20
C GLN A 115 -3.35 -21.16 0.68
N ARG A 116 -2.55 -20.58 -0.21
CA ARG A 116 -1.70 -19.42 0.10
C ARG A 116 -2.54 -18.19 0.40
N PHE A 117 -3.70 -18.06 -0.24
CA PHE A 117 -4.63 -16.98 0.06
C PHE A 117 -5.22 -17.12 1.48
N ILE A 118 -5.56 -18.34 1.90
CA ILE A 118 -5.97 -18.61 3.29
C ILE A 118 -4.85 -18.20 4.26
N SER A 119 -3.59 -18.60 4.01
CA SER A 119 -2.44 -18.20 4.84
C SER A 119 -2.22 -16.69 4.88
N PHE A 120 -2.36 -16.01 3.73
CA PHE A 120 -2.27 -14.56 3.60
C PHE A 120 -3.32 -13.85 4.48
N ILE A 121 -4.60 -14.25 4.38
CA ILE A 121 -5.66 -13.67 5.21
C ILE A 121 -5.48 -14.01 6.69
N ALA A 122 -5.05 -15.24 7.02
CA ALA A 122 -4.81 -15.66 8.39
C ALA A 122 -3.73 -14.79 9.06
N LEU A 123 -2.65 -14.46 8.34
CA LEU A 123 -1.60 -13.58 8.82
C LEU A 123 -2.14 -12.17 9.12
N LEU A 124 -2.88 -11.59 8.18
CA LEU A 124 -3.46 -10.25 8.33
C LEU A 124 -4.51 -10.18 9.45
N ALA A 125 -5.27 -11.25 9.67
CA ALA A 125 -6.20 -11.31 10.79
C ALA A 125 -5.47 -11.37 12.13
N GLY A 126 -4.41 -12.18 12.22
CA GLY A 126 -3.58 -12.35 13.42
C GLY A 126 -2.82 -11.09 13.85
N ALA A 127 -2.60 -10.16 12.93
CA ALA A 127 -1.95 -8.86 13.11
C ALA A 127 -2.48 -7.99 14.28
N GLY A 128 -3.73 -8.19 14.71
CA GLY A 128 -4.39 -7.28 15.66
C GLY A 128 -4.93 -7.93 16.92
N ALA A 129 -4.50 -9.14 17.28
CA ALA A 129 -5.08 -9.86 18.40
C ALA A 129 -4.03 -10.35 19.42
N ASP A 130 -4.13 -9.84 20.66
CA ASP A 130 -3.51 -10.42 21.88
C ASP A 130 -4.22 -11.72 22.34
N SER A 131 -5.26 -12.17 21.64
CA SER A 131 -6.00 -13.38 21.98
C SER A 131 -6.41 -14.19 20.75
N ALA A 132 -6.78 -15.44 20.98
CA ALA A 132 -6.92 -16.52 20.00
C ALA A 132 -7.51 -16.10 18.63
N PHE A 133 -6.90 -16.63 17.57
CA PHE A 133 -7.36 -16.68 16.18
C PHE A 133 -8.85 -16.32 15.99
N ASP A 134 -9.12 -15.09 15.53
CA ASP A 134 -10.46 -14.60 15.26
C ASP A 134 -10.90 -14.96 13.83
N GLU A 135 -11.70 -16.04 13.72
CA GLU A 135 -12.25 -16.48 12.44
C GLU A 135 -13.18 -15.43 11.79
N GLY A 136 -13.85 -14.59 12.59
CA GLY A 136 -14.74 -13.55 12.08
C GLY A 136 -13.94 -12.46 11.35
N LYS A 137 -12.85 -12.01 11.97
CA LYS A 137 -11.92 -11.04 11.34
C LYS A 137 -11.29 -11.59 10.05
N MET A 138 -11.00 -12.88 9.98
CA MET A 138 -10.53 -13.49 8.73
C MET A 138 -11.57 -13.41 7.61
N GLU A 139 -12.83 -13.75 7.90
CA GLU A 139 -13.91 -13.67 6.91
C GLU A 139 -14.10 -12.22 6.44
N GLU A 140 -14.15 -11.24 7.36
CA GLU A 140 -14.26 -9.82 7.03
C GLU A 140 -13.12 -9.32 6.14
N LEU A 141 -11.86 -9.66 6.48
CA LEU A 141 -10.71 -9.28 5.65
C LEU A 141 -10.78 -9.96 4.28
N ALA A 142 -11.05 -11.27 4.21
CA ALA A 142 -11.13 -11.96 2.94
C ALA A 142 -12.15 -11.33 1.99
N GLU A 143 -13.34 -10.97 2.49
CA GLU A 143 -14.39 -10.32 1.71
C GLU A 143 -13.96 -8.97 1.13
N LEU A 144 -13.06 -8.25 1.81
CA LEU A 144 -12.44 -7.02 1.30
C LEU A 144 -11.39 -7.32 0.22
N PHE A 145 -10.52 -8.31 0.45
CA PHE A 145 -9.39 -8.61 -0.44
C PHE A 145 -9.78 -9.36 -1.71
N ILE A 146 -10.78 -10.24 -1.68
CA ILE A 146 -11.21 -11.04 -2.84
C ILE A 146 -11.53 -10.17 -4.07
N PRO A 147 -12.47 -9.20 -3.99
CA PRO A 147 -12.80 -8.36 -5.14
C PRO A 147 -11.65 -7.41 -5.49
N GLU A 148 -10.93 -6.88 -4.50
CA GLU A 148 -9.85 -5.92 -4.75
C GLU A 148 -8.62 -6.57 -5.39
N MET A 149 -8.33 -7.84 -5.12
CA MET A 149 -7.20 -8.56 -5.71
C MET A 149 -7.60 -9.49 -6.86
N ASN A 150 -8.89 -9.51 -7.26
CA ASN A 150 -9.44 -10.47 -8.24
C ASN A 150 -9.07 -11.92 -7.92
N VAL A 151 -9.28 -12.34 -6.66
CA VAL A 151 -8.98 -13.71 -6.23
C VAL A 151 -9.98 -14.65 -6.89
N ASP A 152 -9.48 -15.61 -7.66
CA ASP A 152 -10.30 -16.69 -8.20
C ASP A 152 -10.58 -17.70 -7.08
N LEU A 153 -11.85 -17.87 -6.76
CA LEU A 153 -12.29 -18.82 -5.75
C LEU A 153 -12.80 -20.13 -6.35
N ASP A 154 -12.91 -20.27 -7.68
CA ASP A 154 -13.50 -21.47 -8.28
C ASP A 154 -12.82 -22.76 -7.76
N PRO A 155 -13.57 -23.78 -7.30
CA PRO A 155 -15.04 -23.94 -7.37
C PRO A 155 -15.83 -23.41 -6.15
N TYR A 156 -15.21 -22.68 -5.25
CA TYR A 156 -15.81 -22.16 -4.02
C TYR A 156 -16.56 -20.84 -4.26
N LEU A 157 -17.67 -20.64 -3.55
CA LEU A 157 -18.47 -19.40 -3.62
C LEU A 157 -18.04 -18.35 -2.60
N THR A 158 -17.43 -18.77 -1.49
CA THR A 158 -17.04 -17.89 -0.39
C THR A 158 -15.69 -18.28 0.17
N PHE A 159 -15.02 -17.33 0.83
CA PHE A 159 -13.78 -17.62 1.56
C PHE A 159 -13.99 -18.68 2.65
N LYS A 160 -15.14 -18.63 3.35
CA LYS A 160 -15.52 -19.62 4.35
C LYS A 160 -15.56 -21.03 3.76
N GLU A 161 -16.18 -21.18 2.61
CA GLU A 161 -16.27 -22.46 1.90
C GLU A 161 -14.88 -22.95 1.47
N LEU A 162 -14.07 -22.07 0.87
CA LEU A 162 -12.68 -22.36 0.52
C LEU A 162 -11.90 -22.89 1.73
N ARG A 163 -11.98 -22.23 2.89
CA ARG A 163 -11.29 -22.62 4.11
C ARG A 163 -11.75 -23.98 4.63
N LEU A 164 -13.06 -24.21 4.71
CA LEU A 164 -13.64 -25.45 5.23
C LEU A 164 -13.38 -26.66 4.31
N LEU A 165 -13.30 -26.42 2.99
CA LEU A 165 -13.05 -27.45 1.97
C LEU A 165 -11.57 -27.55 1.57
N SER A 166 -10.68 -26.92 2.33
CA SER A 166 -9.23 -27.08 2.24
C SER A 166 -8.66 -27.79 3.49
N PRO A 167 -9.06 -29.05 3.78
CA PRO A 167 -8.66 -29.74 5.00
C PRO A 167 -7.15 -30.03 5.09
N ASP A 168 -6.47 -30.06 3.95
CA ASP A 168 -5.01 -30.25 3.86
C ASP A 168 -4.24 -28.91 3.84
N TRP A 169 -4.88 -27.80 4.22
CA TRP A 169 -4.16 -26.54 4.38
C TRP A 169 -3.20 -26.62 5.57
N ASP A 170 -1.91 -26.58 5.28
CA ASP A 170 -0.83 -26.46 6.25
C ASP A 170 -0.08 -25.13 6.02
N PRO A 171 -0.17 -24.15 6.94
CA PRO A 171 0.50 -22.87 6.78
C PRO A 171 2.01 -22.94 7.03
N SER A 172 2.58 -24.08 7.42
CA SER A 172 3.98 -24.18 7.85
C SER A 172 4.99 -23.70 6.79
N GLU A 173 4.78 -24.05 5.52
CA GLU A 173 5.66 -23.59 4.42
C GLU A 173 5.50 -22.08 4.17
N ASP A 174 4.27 -21.58 4.19
CA ASP A 174 3.98 -20.16 3.96
C ASP A 174 4.55 -19.30 5.09
N LEU A 175 4.40 -19.73 6.35
CA LEU A 175 4.98 -19.06 7.51
C LEU A 175 6.50 -19.09 7.49
N LYS A 176 7.11 -20.17 6.98
CA LYS A 176 8.56 -20.24 6.80
C LYS A 176 9.02 -19.21 5.77
N LEU A 177 8.34 -19.11 4.62
CA LEU A 177 8.66 -18.11 3.60
C LEU A 177 8.55 -16.68 4.14
N ILE A 178 7.49 -16.40 4.91
CA ILE A 178 7.30 -15.09 5.55
C ILE A 178 8.43 -14.81 6.55
N ARG A 179 8.74 -15.76 7.43
CA ARG A 179 9.81 -15.60 8.42
C ARG A 179 11.16 -15.36 7.75
N ASP A 180 11.50 -16.16 6.73
CA ASP A 180 12.77 -16.03 6.01
C ASP A 180 12.85 -14.64 5.32
N ALA A 181 11.73 -14.10 4.81
CA ALA A 181 11.67 -12.74 4.27
C ALA A 181 11.83 -11.64 5.33
N VAL A 182 11.25 -11.82 6.53
CA VAL A 182 11.44 -10.89 7.66
C VAL A 182 12.89 -10.89 8.13
N GLU A 183 13.51 -12.07 8.24
CA GLU A 183 14.92 -12.20 8.64
C GLU A 183 15.85 -11.55 7.61
N GLU A 184 15.57 -11.71 6.32
CA GLU A 184 16.32 -11.05 5.24
C GLU A 184 16.19 -9.52 5.32
N ASP A 185 14.98 -8.98 5.49
CA ASP A 185 14.75 -7.54 5.59
C ASP A 185 15.48 -6.92 6.79
N GLN A 186 15.43 -7.59 7.96
CA GLN A 186 16.14 -7.15 9.16
C GLN A 186 17.66 -7.18 8.99
N LEU A 187 18.19 -8.24 8.37
CA LEU A 187 19.62 -8.36 8.12
C LEU A 187 20.10 -7.28 7.14
N MET A 188 19.34 -7.03 6.07
CA MET A 188 19.67 -5.99 5.10
C MET A 188 19.62 -4.58 5.70
N ALA A 189 18.65 -4.31 6.58
CA ALA A 189 18.60 -3.05 7.33
C ALA A 189 19.86 -2.84 8.17
N GLN A 190 20.28 -3.85 8.93
CA GLN A 190 21.52 -3.79 9.74
C GLN A 190 22.77 -3.60 8.88
N VAL A 191 22.87 -4.30 7.74
CA VAL A 191 24.01 -4.14 6.83
C VAL A 191 24.05 -2.73 6.25
N HIS A 192 22.92 -2.13 5.89
CA HIS A 192 22.89 -0.76 5.37
C HIS A 192 23.22 0.29 6.44
N ASP A 193 22.83 0.06 7.70
CA ASP A 193 23.14 0.97 8.81
C ASP A 193 24.62 0.87 9.25
N GLU A 194 25.20 -0.34 9.22
CA GLU A 194 26.57 -0.59 9.69
C GLU A 194 27.64 -0.48 8.59
N SER A 195 27.25 -0.47 7.31
CA SER A 195 28.18 -0.40 6.18
C SER A 195 27.99 0.85 5.33
N LEU A 196 29.06 1.29 4.66
CA LEU A 196 29.00 2.36 3.63
C LEU A 196 28.37 1.87 2.31
N ILE A 197 27.70 0.72 2.29
CA ILE A 197 27.13 0.11 1.09
C ILE A 197 25.74 0.70 0.85
N SER A 198 25.63 1.60 -0.13
CA SER A 198 24.35 2.14 -0.56
C SER A 198 23.56 1.12 -1.37
N LYS A 199 22.25 1.03 -1.12
CA LYS A 199 21.30 0.25 -1.94
C LYS A 199 21.30 0.75 -3.38
N ASN A 200 21.33 -0.15 -4.36
CA ASN A 200 21.28 0.21 -5.79
C ASN A 200 19.98 0.98 -6.10
N GLU A 201 20.07 2.02 -6.94
CA GLU A 201 18.94 2.84 -7.41
C GLU A 201 17.78 1.99 -7.95
N ASP A 202 18.05 0.95 -8.74
CA ASP A 202 17.01 0.08 -9.30
C ASP A 202 16.23 -0.64 -8.20
N THR A 203 16.92 -1.12 -7.16
CA THR A 203 16.30 -1.77 -6.01
C THR A 203 15.51 -0.77 -5.17
N GLN A 204 16.01 0.45 -5.00
CA GLN A 204 15.26 1.51 -4.31
C GLN A 204 13.97 1.88 -5.05
N VAL A 205 14.03 1.98 -6.39
CA VAL A 205 12.85 2.26 -7.22
C VAL A 205 11.85 1.11 -7.10
N SER A 206 12.28 -0.14 -7.21
CA SER A 206 11.41 -1.31 -7.08
C SER A 206 10.69 -1.35 -5.74
N ASP A 207 11.42 -1.11 -4.64
CA ASP A 207 10.85 -1.10 -3.29
C ASP A 207 9.85 0.03 -3.11
N ASN A 208 10.18 1.25 -3.57
CA ASN A 208 9.27 2.39 -3.52
C ASN A 208 7.98 2.11 -4.30
N ILE A 209 8.07 1.49 -5.48
CA ILE A 209 6.87 1.11 -6.25
C ILE A 209 6.04 0.07 -5.50
N MET A 210 6.67 -0.94 -4.88
CA MET A 210 5.96 -1.91 -4.06
C MET A 210 5.24 -1.24 -2.87
N ASP A 211 5.93 -0.35 -2.15
CA ASP A 211 5.34 0.40 -1.04
C ASP A 211 4.15 1.24 -1.49
N MET A 212 4.21 1.81 -2.69
CA MET A 212 3.11 2.56 -3.31
C MET A 212 1.93 1.67 -3.72
N HIS A 213 2.17 0.44 -4.16
CA HIS A 213 1.08 -0.54 -4.38
C HIS A 213 0.40 -0.92 -3.07
N VAL A 214 1.18 -1.15 -2.01
CA VAL A 214 0.63 -1.41 -0.68
C VAL A 214 -0.14 -0.19 -0.16
N ASP A 215 0.34 1.01 -0.43
CA ASP A 215 -0.34 2.25 -0.09
C ASP A 215 -1.71 2.38 -0.72
N TYR A 216 -1.80 2.06 -2.02
CA TYR A 216 -3.06 1.99 -2.73
C TYR A 216 -4.00 0.99 -2.06
N LEU A 217 -3.54 -0.25 -1.81
CA LEU A 217 -4.36 -1.33 -1.27
C LEU A 217 -4.88 -1.02 0.14
N VAL A 218 -4.00 -0.62 1.07
CA VAL A 218 -4.38 -0.24 2.43
C VAL A 218 -5.40 0.90 2.42
N THR A 219 -5.20 1.88 1.53
CA THR A 219 -6.11 3.02 1.42
C THR A 219 -7.47 2.61 0.86
N LYS A 220 -7.46 1.80 -0.19
CA LYS A 220 -8.65 1.32 -0.89
C LYS A 220 -9.54 0.46 0.01
N LEU A 221 -8.93 -0.33 0.89
CA LEU A 221 -9.61 -1.20 1.84
C LEU A 221 -9.96 -0.51 3.17
N GLY A 222 -9.56 0.74 3.38
CA GLY A 222 -9.86 1.48 4.62
C GLY A 222 -9.11 0.97 5.86
N LEU A 223 -7.98 0.28 5.69
CA LEU A 223 -7.20 -0.34 6.77
C LEU A 223 -6.28 0.67 7.47
N HIS A 224 -6.83 1.81 7.90
CA HIS A 224 -6.04 2.96 8.39
C HIS A 224 -5.77 3.00 9.88
N HIS A 225 -6.51 2.23 10.68
CA HIS A 225 -6.44 2.27 12.15
C HIS A 225 -5.10 1.77 12.69
N ASP A 226 -4.38 0.97 11.90
CA ASP A 226 -3.03 0.48 12.19
C ASP A 226 -2.19 0.45 10.92
N PHE A 227 -2.04 1.64 10.31
CA PHE A 227 -1.48 1.79 8.97
C PHE A 227 -0.09 1.15 8.84
N ASP A 228 0.86 1.51 9.71
CA ASP A 228 2.25 1.05 9.60
C ASP A 228 2.34 -0.47 9.71
N HIS A 229 1.50 -1.06 10.57
CA HIS A 229 1.46 -2.50 10.77
C HIS A 229 0.87 -3.24 9.56
N TYR A 230 -0.31 -2.80 9.05
CA TYR A 230 -0.88 -3.41 7.85
C TYR A 230 0.00 -3.18 6.62
N HIS A 231 0.63 -2.02 6.50
CA HIS A 231 1.54 -1.72 5.39
C HIS A 231 2.72 -2.69 5.39
N TYR A 232 3.42 -2.82 6.52
CA TYR A 232 4.53 -3.76 6.65
C TYR A 232 4.09 -5.21 6.43
N LEU A 233 2.99 -5.65 7.07
CA LEU A 233 2.51 -7.01 6.91
C LEU A 233 2.10 -7.32 5.48
N LEU A 234 1.41 -6.41 4.79
CA LEU A 234 1.06 -6.62 3.39
C LEU A 234 2.30 -6.69 2.51
N ARG A 235 3.27 -5.79 2.71
CA ARG A 235 4.54 -5.81 1.97
C ARG A 235 5.21 -7.18 2.07
N ILE A 236 5.31 -7.74 3.27
CA ILE A 236 5.93 -9.05 3.49
C ILE A 236 5.04 -10.19 2.97
N ALA A 237 3.74 -10.17 3.29
CA ALA A 237 2.82 -11.25 2.96
C ALA A 237 2.58 -11.42 1.46
N LEU A 238 2.81 -10.36 0.67
CA LEU A 238 2.76 -10.41 -0.79
C LEU A 238 3.81 -11.36 -1.40
N ILE A 239 4.79 -11.85 -0.64
CA ILE A 239 5.64 -12.97 -1.08
C ILE A 239 4.83 -14.24 -1.38
N LEU A 240 3.69 -14.42 -0.71
CA LEU A 240 2.76 -15.53 -0.97
C LEU A 240 2.00 -15.36 -2.30
N ASN A 241 1.99 -14.15 -2.86
CA ASN A 241 1.38 -13.81 -4.13
C ASN A 241 2.27 -14.16 -5.35
N GLN A 242 2.97 -15.29 -5.26
CA GLN A 242 3.75 -15.84 -6.36
C GLN A 242 3.03 -17.07 -6.91
N PRO A 243 2.98 -17.25 -8.25
CA PRO A 243 2.46 -18.48 -8.83
C PRO A 243 3.26 -19.67 -8.29
N LYS A 244 2.61 -20.82 -8.06
CA LYS A 244 3.34 -22.05 -7.72
C LYS A 244 4.38 -22.29 -8.82
N ALA A 245 5.65 -22.38 -8.44
CA ALA A 245 6.68 -22.86 -9.34
C ALA A 245 6.25 -24.26 -9.80
N ASN A 246 6.02 -24.44 -11.10
CA ASN A 246 5.74 -25.75 -11.66
C ASN A 246 7.00 -26.61 -11.45
N HIS A 247 6.97 -27.51 -10.47
CA HIS A 247 7.94 -28.58 -10.30
C HIS A 247 7.39 -29.86 -10.91
#